data_AF-A0A952P080-F1
#
_entry.id   AF-A0A952P080-F1
#
_cell.length_a   1.000
_cell.length_b   1.000
_cell.length_c   1.000
_cell.angle_alpha   90.00
_cell.angle_beta   90.00
_cell.angle_gamma   90.00
#
_symmetry.space_group_name_H-M   'P 1'
#
loop_
_entity.id
_entity.type
_entity.pdbx_description
1 polymer ?
#
loop_
_entity_poly.entity_id
_entity_poly.type
_entity_poly.pdbx_seq_one_letter_code
_entity_poly.pdbx_strand_id
1 'polypeptide(L)'
;MQKCPRCGTEVDSLQNLDPKVREQLVQRANEDIPSSICISCYRNLTSGDVPALHNNAPPKKPGSALIAAEKAKEQKKLMLWKSRVNLIKRARALMSERAFSEAAVTYEKYLKVMEVVFDAKTGELNPEQFKDSARTQELTVVASVYWDLLRIYDTNDKYSERQSLAARKLAQFLKFTPLYADVMKRAESFAKTAKNPGPVKSFIKAASETKGRCFIATAAFDDSEAPEVRALRAWRDEVLAKNALGLGFISFYESFSPPIARWLDRHPRVKPATQRILRAFAHKIRRHGEF
;
A
#
# COMPACT_ATOMS: atom_id res chain seq x y z
N MET A 1 -17.83 9.29 -57.71
CA MET A 1 -17.09 10.03 -56.66
C MET A 1 -17.12 11.51 -56.98
N GLN A 2 -17.40 12.34 -55.98
CA GLN A 2 -17.46 13.80 -56.07
C GLN A 2 -16.36 14.41 -55.20
N LYS A 3 -15.77 15.51 -55.63
CA LYS A 3 -14.75 16.22 -54.85
C LYS A 3 -15.43 17.18 -53.87
N CYS A 4 -15.15 17.03 -52.57
CA CYS A 4 -15.69 17.92 -51.55
C CYS A 4 -15.18 19.36 -51.76
N PRO A 5 -16.05 20.37 -51.88
CA PRO A 5 -15.61 21.75 -52.15
C PRO A 5 -14.90 22.39 -50.96
N ARG A 6 -15.06 21.86 -49.74
CA ARG A 6 -14.37 22.37 -48.53
C ARG A 6 -12.98 21.76 -48.33
N CYS A 7 -12.85 20.43 -48.39
CA CYS A 7 -11.59 19.74 -48.08
C CYS A 7 -10.87 19.14 -49.29
N GLY A 8 -11.48 19.16 -50.48
CA GLY A 8 -10.89 18.64 -51.71
C GLY A 8 -10.82 17.11 -51.82
N THR A 9 -11.31 16.36 -50.82
CA THR A 9 -11.30 14.88 -50.84
C THR A 9 -12.39 14.32 -51.75
N GLU A 10 -12.08 13.26 -52.48
CA GLU A 10 -13.07 12.50 -53.26
C GLU A 10 -13.92 11.62 -52.35
N VAL A 11 -15.24 11.72 -52.47
CA VAL A 11 -16.21 10.99 -51.64
C VAL A 11 -17.36 10.47 -52.49
N ASP A 12 -18.09 9.48 -51.99
CA ASP A 12 -19.21 8.89 -52.72
C ASP A 12 -20.45 9.79 -52.76
N SER A 13 -20.64 10.62 -51.73
CA SER A 13 -21.76 11.56 -51.63
C SER A 13 -21.41 12.81 -50.82
N LEU A 14 -22.02 13.93 -51.20
CA LEU A 14 -21.98 15.19 -50.45
C LEU A 14 -23.29 15.40 -49.69
N GLN A 15 -23.16 15.98 -48.51
CA GLN A 15 -24.26 16.38 -47.65
C GLN A 15 -24.65 17.82 -47.99
N ASN A 16 -25.90 18.05 -48.39
CA ASN A 16 -26.44 19.39 -48.57
C ASN A 16 -26.76 20.00 -47.19
N LEU A 17 -26.29 21.21 -46.96
CA LEU A 17 -26.55 21.95 -45.73
C LEU A 17 -27.84 22.75 -45.87
N ASP A 18 -28.71 22.61 -44.87
CA ASP A 18 -29.83 23.53 -44.70
C ASP A 18 -29.29 24.97 -44.55
N PRO A 19 -29.90 25.99 -45.19
CA PRO A 19 -29.41 27.36 -45.14
C PRO A 19 -29.18 27.89 -43.72
N LYS A 20 -30.05 27.53 -42.77
CA LYS A 20 -29.97 27.96 -41.36
C LYS A 20 -28.81 27.28 -40.65
N VAL A 21 -28.59 26.00 -40.91
CA VAL A 21 -27.45 25.24 -40.37
C VAL A 21 -26.14 25.79 -40.94
N ARG A 22 -26.10 26.08 -42.24
CA ARG A 22 -24.93 26.66 -42.90
C ARG A 22 -24.54 28.00 -42.29
N GLU A 23 -25.50 28.89 -42.07
CA GLU A 23 -25.27 30.20 -41.45
C GLU A 23 -24.67 30.06 -40.02
N GLN A 24 -25.20 29.13 -39.22
CA GLN A 24 -24.63 28.83 -37.89
C GLN A 24 -23.19 28.32 -37.96
N LEU A 25 -22.88 27.46 -38.94
CA LEU A 25 -21.53 26.93 -39.11
C LEU A 25 -20.55 28.01 -39.59
N VAL A 26 -20.97 28.89 -40.51
CA VAL A 26 -20.17 30.03 -40.99
C VAL A 26 -19.82 30.96 -39.83
N GLN A 27 -20.80 31.31 -39.00
CA GLN A 27 -20.58 32.15 -37.81
C GLN A 27 -19.64 31.47 -36.80
N ARG A 28 -19.77 30.15 -36.60
CA ARG A 28 -18.97 29.40 -35.63
C ARG A 28 -17.51 29.22 -36.07
N ALA A 29 -17.30 28.89 -37.35
CA ALA A 29 -15.98 28.63 -37.90
C ALA A 29 -15.27 29.89 -38.39
N ASN A 30 -16.01 31.01 -38.52
CA ASN A 30 -15.55 32.28 -39.07
C ASN A 30 -14.89 32.13 -40.46
N GLU A 31 -15.45 31.24 -41.29
CA GLU A 31 -15.05 30.97 -42.67
C GLU A 31 -16.31 30.77 -43.53
N ASP A 32 -16.21 31.06 -44.84
CA ASP A 32 -17.31 30.75 -45.77
C ASP A 32 -17.42 29.25 -46.00
N ILE A 33 -18.65 28.72 -45.96
CA ILE A 33 -18.93 27.28 -46.04
C ILE A 33 -19.81 26.98 -47.25
N PRO A 34 -19.37 26.11 -48.17
CA PRO A 34 -20.16 25.70 -49.33
C PRO A 34 -21.51 25.08 -48.93
N SER A 35 -22.51 25.19 -49.80
CA SER A 35 -23.86 24.63 -49.58
C SER A 35 -23.88 23.10 -49.52
N SER A 36 -22.82 22.42 -49.98
CA SER A 36 -22.67 20.97 -49.85
C SER A 36 -21.25 20.59 -49.45
N ILE A 37 -21.09 19.70 -48.47
CA ILE A 37 -19.79 19.25 -47.95
C ILE A 37 -19.82 17.76 -47.62
N CYS A 38 -18.67 17.10 -47.51
CA CYS A 38 -18.64 15.70 -47.10
C CYS A 38 -19.03 15.52 -45.62
N ILE A 39 -19.51 14.33 -45.25
CA ILE A 39 -19.96 14.03 -43.88
C ILE A 39 -18.87 14.25 -42.82
N SER A 40 -17.60 14.06 -43.18
CA SER A 40 -16.47 14.31 -42.30
C SER A 40 -16.28 15.80 -42.00
N CYS A 41 -16.42 16.67 -43.02
CA CYS A 41 -16.40 18.12 -42.82
C CYS A 41 -17.56 18.56 -41.93
N TYR A 42 -18.76 18.03 -42.16
CA TYR A 42 -19.94 18.34 -41.36
C TYR A 42 -19.76 17.94 -39.88
N ARG A 43 -19.25 16.73 -39.60
CA ARG A 43 -18.97 16.28 -38.23
C ARG A 43 -17.91 17.15 -37.54
N ASN A 44 -16.84 17.53 -38.23
CA ASN A 44 -15.79 18.37 -37.64
C ASN A 44 -16.34 19.75 -37.25
N LEU A 45 -17.17 20.35 -38.11
CA LEU A 45 -17.79 21.65 -37.85
C LEU A 45 -18.82 21.61 -36.71
N THR A 46 -19.49 20.47 -36.50
CA THR A 46 -20.51 20.30 -35.45
C THR A 46 -19.93 19.86 -34.10
N SER A 47 -18.84 19.07 -34.08
CA SER A 47 -18.26 18.48 -32.86
C SER A 47 -17.48 19.44 -31.97
N GLY A 48 -17.18 20.67 -32.43
CA GLY A 48 -16.51 21.70 -31.63
C GLY A 48 -14.98 21.61 -31.56
N ASP A 49 -14.38 20.62 -32.23
CA ASP A 49 -12.95 20.57 -32.49
C ASP A 49 -12.66 21.40 -33.76
N VAL A 50 -12.31 22.67 -33.61
CA VAL A 50 -11.75 23.46 -34.73
C VAL A 50 -10.29 23.02 -34.89
N PRO A 51 -9.90 22.30 -35.95
CA PRO A 51 -8.50 21.99 -36.17
C PRO A 51 -7.83 23.27 -36.67
N ALA A 52 -6.80 23.73 -35.95
CA ALA A 52 -5.91 24.77 -36.47
C ALA A 52 -5.37 24.29 -37.83
N LEU A 53 -5.71 25.04 -38.89
CA LEU A 53 -5.13 24.87 -40.21
C LEU A 53 -3.61 25.03 -40.11
N HIS A 54 -2.91 24.09 -40.75
CA HIS A 54 -1.46 23.91 -40.81
C HIS A 54 -0.82 23.29 -39.55
N ASN A 55 -0.87 21.96 -39.49
CA ASN A 55 0.32 21.14 -39.24
C ASN A 55 0.03 19.70 -39.68
N ASN A 56 0.93 19.13 -40.49
CA ASN A 56 0.96 17.72 -40.89
C ASN A 56 1.27 16.82 -39.69
N ALA A 57 0.42 16.84 -38.65
CA ALA A 57 0.48 15.87 -37.57
C ALA A 57 -0.44 14.71 -37.94
N PRO A 58 0.08 13.48 -38.10
CA PRO A 58 -0.77 12.33 -38.39
C PRO A 58 -1.84 12.17 -37.30
N PRO A 59 -3.05 11.70 -37.65
CA PRO A 59 -4.13 11.53 -36.70
C PRO A 59 -3.65 10.70 -35.51
N LYS A 60 -3.85 11.21 -34.29
CA LYS A 60 -3.47 10.53 -33.04
C LYS A 60 -4.15 9.16 -33.01
N LYS A 61 -3.39 8.11 -33.31
CA LYS A 61 -3.86 6.71 -33.19
C LYS A 61 -4.37 6.49 -31.76
N PRO A 62 -5.44 5.72 -31.54
CA PRO A 62 -6.03 5.49 -30.21
C PRO A 62 -5.01 5.02 -29.14
N GLY A 63 -3.93 4.36 -29.54
CA GLY A 63 -2.81 3.99 -28.65
C GLY A 63 -2.05 5.18 -28.04
N SER A 64 -1.96 6.32 -28.73
CA SER A 64 -1.22 7.50 -28.23
C SER A 64 -1.91 8.18 -27.04
N ALA A 65 -3.24 8.19 -27.03
CA ALA A 65 -4.03 8.71 -25.92
C ALA A 65 -3.90 7.81 -24.68
N LEU A 66 -3.91 6.49 -24.87
CA LEU A 66 -3.70 5.52 -23.79
C LEU A 66 -2.30 5.65 -23.18
N ILE A 67 -1.25 5.78 -24.00
CA ILE A 67 0.12 6.00 -23.53
C ILE A 67 0.24 7.33 -22.77
N ALA A 68 -0.40 8.40 -23.26
CA ALA A 68 -0.39 9.69 -22.57
C ALA A 68 -1.11 9.61 -21.21
N ALA A 69 -2.24 8.90 -21.14
CA ALA A 69 -2.98 8.68 -19.89
C ALA A 69 -2.18 7.83 -18.89
N GLU A 70 -1.50 6.78 -19.35
CA GLU A 70 -0.63 5.94 -18.52
C GLU A 70 0.57 6.75 -17.98
N LYS A 71 1.24 7.53 -18.84
CA LYS A 71 2.31 8.44 -18.41
C LYS A 71 1.82 9.47 -17.40
N ALA A 72 0.63 10.04 -17.61
CA ALA A 72 0.03 10.97 -16.66
C ALA A 72 -0.29 10.29 -15.32
N LYS A 73 -0.78 9.04 -15.33
CA LYS A 73 -1.01 8.24 -14.12
C LYS A 73 0.29 8.01 -13.36
N GLU A 74 1.36 7.60 -14.04
CA GLU A 74 2.66 7.36 -13.42
C GLU A 74 3.31 8.66 -12.90
N GLN A 75 3.22 9.76 -13.65
CA GLN A 75 3.66 11.08 -13.16
C GLN A 75 2.89 11.51 -11.90
N LYS A 76 1.57 11.29 -11.87
CA LYS A 76 0.76 11.57 -10.68
C LYS A 76 1.20 10.73 -9.49
N LYS A 77 1.44 9.43 -9.66
CA LYS A 77 1.98 8.56 -8.59
C LYS A 77 3.33 9.07 -8.09
N LEU A 78 4.22 9.47 -8.99
CA LEU A 78 5.54 10.00 -8.63
C LEU A 78 5.43 11.31 -7.82
N MET A 79 4.53 12.22 -8.22
CA MET A 79 4.28 13.46 -7.47
C MET A 79 3.72 13.17 -6.07
N LEU A 80 2.73 12.29 -5.98
CA LEU A 80 2.17 11.87 -4.69
C LEU A 80 3.24 11.24 -3.79
N TRP A 81 4.04 10.33 -4.34
CA TRP A 81 5.16 9.71 -3.64
C TRP A 81 6.14 10.74 -3.08
N LYS A 82 6.56 11.73 -3.88
CA LYS A 82 7.47 12.80 -3.42
C LYS A 82 6.87 13.62 -2.27
N SER A 83 5.56 13.86 -2.30
CA SER A 83 4.86 14.65 -1.27
C SER A 83 4.57 13.89 0.04
N ARG A 84 4.62 12.55 0.05
CA ARG A 84 4.15 11.70 1.16
C ARG A 84 4.80 12.03 2.51
N VAL A 85 6.09 12.39 2.50
CA VAL A 85 6.86 12.65 3.73
C VAL A 85 6.35 13.91 4.42
N ASN A 86 5.88 14.91 3.66
CA ASN A 86 5.33 16.14 4.21
C ASN A 86 4.02 15.88 4.96
N LEU A 87 3.21 14.91 4.52
CA LEU A 87 2.00 14.49 5.24
C LEU A 87 2.35 13.93 6.62
N ILE A 88 3.36 13.06 6.71
CA ILE A 88 3.82 12.50 8.00
C ILE A 88 4.36 13.59 8.92
N LYS A 89 5.20 14.50 8.39
CA LYS A 89 5.74 15.62 9.18
C LYS A 89 4.61 16.51 9.72
N ARG A 90 3.62 16.85 8.88
CA ARG A 90 2.48 17.67 9.28
C ARG A 90 1.61 16.96 10.31
N ALA A 91 1.31 15.67 10.11
CA ALA A 91 0.51 14.90 11.07
C ALA A 91 1.18 14.82 12.44
N ARG A 92 2.51 14.63 12.50
CA ARG A 92 3.27 14.62 13.76
C ARG A 92 3.31 15.99 14.44
N ALA A 93 3.39 17.08 13.68
CA ALA A 93 3.28 18.43 14.23
C ALA A 93 1.88 18.67 14.86
N LEU A 94 0.82 18.26 14.16
CA LEU A 94 -0.55 18.32 14.70
C LEU A 94 -0.71 17.47 15.98
N MET A 95 -0.05 16.30 16.04
CA MET A 95 -0.01 15.49 17.26
C MET A 95 0.64 16.23 18.44
N SER A 96 1.75 16.96 18.21
CA SER A 96 2.38 17.78 19.26
C SER A 96 1.53 18.97 19.69
N GLU A 97 0.74 19.52 18.77
CA GLU A 97 -0.23 20.60 19.02
C GLU A 97 -1.53 20.09 19.68
N ARG A 98 -1.66 18.77 19.90
CA ARG A 98 -2.87 18.08 20.40
C ARG A 98 -4.10 18.21 19.47
N ALA A 99 -3.89 18.57 18.21
CA ALA A 99 -4.91 18.65 17.18
C ALA A 99 -5.21 17.25 16.57
N PHE A 100 -5.74 16.34 17.40
CA PHE A 100 -5.82 14.91 17.07
C PHE A 100 -6.72 14.59 15.87
N SER A 101 -7.86 15.27 15.73
CA SER A 101 -8.78 15.03 14.61
C SER A 101 -8.14 15.39 13.26
N GLU A 102 -7.41 16.50 13.20
CA GLU A 102 -6.70 16.96 12.01
C GLU A 102 -5.47 16.10 11.72
N ALA A 103 -4.77 15.64 12.77
CA ALA A 103 -3.70 14.66 12.64
C ALA A 103 -4.23 13.36 12.01
N ALA A 104 -5.38 12.85 12.48
CA ALA A 104 -6.03 11.65 11.92
C ALA A 104 -6.32 11.81 10.43
N VAL A 105 -6.96 12.92 10.03
CA VAL A 105 -7.24 13.22 8.62
C VAL A 105 -5.95 13.26 7.79
N THR A 106 -4.87 13.83 8.32
CA THR A 106 -3.59 13.91 7.62
C THR A 106 -2.92 12.54 7.48
N TYR A 107 -3.02 11.69 8.50
CA TYR A 107 -2.58 10.29 8.45
C TYR A 107 -3.40 9.45 7.45
N GLU A 108 -4.72 9.60 7.42
CA GLU A 108 -5.59 8.95 6.44
C GLU A 108 -5.24 9.38 5.00
N LYS A 109 -4.92 10.67 4.78
CA LYS A 109 -4.41 11.16 3.49
C LYS A 109 -3.10 10.48 3.09
N TYR A 110 -2.16 10.30 4.02
CA TYR A 110 -0.92 9.55 3.74
C TYR A 110 -1.22 8.11 3.32
N LEU A 111 -2.09 7.41 4.05
CA LEU A 111 -2.47 6.03 3.70
C LEU A 111 -3.14 5.99 2.32
N LYS A 112 -3.98 6.98 1.98
CA LYS A 112 -4.60 7.07 0.65
C LYS A 112 -3.57 7.28 -0.47
N VAL A 113 -2.54 8.08 -0.20
CA VAL A 113 -1.41 8.23 -1.13
C VAL A 113 -0.68 6.91 -1.32
N MET A 114 -0.45 6.13 -0.26
CA MET A 114 0.14 4.79 -0.38
C MET A 114 -0.73 3.86 -1.22
N GLU A 115 -2.04 3.81 -0.96
CA GLU A 115 -2.95 2.99 -1.78
C GLU A 115 -2.87 3.32 -3.27
N VAL A 116 -2.84 4.60 -3.63
CA VAL A 116 -2.72 5.02 -5.05
C VAL A 116 -1.37 4.64 -5.65
N VAL A 117 -0.28 4.86 -4.91
CA VAL A 117 1.09 4.58 -5.39
C VAL A 117 1.34 3.07 -5.57
N PHE A 118 0.73 2.24 -4.73
CA PHE A 118 0.86 0.78 -4.76
C PHE A 118 -0.31 0.08 -5.48
N ASP A 119 -1.15 0.83 -6.20
CA ASP A 119 -2.37 0.35 -6.88
C ASP A 119 -3.25 -0.55 -5.98
N ALA A 120 -3.32 -0.23 -4.68
CA ALA A 120 -4.19 -0.90 -3.72
C ALA A 120 -5.61 -0.31 -3.76
N LYS A 121 -6.62 -1.15 -3.52
CA LYS A 121 -7.98 -0.65 -3.24
C LYS A 121 -8.01 0.05 -1.88
N THR A 122 -9.03 0.89 -1.69
CA THR A 122 -9.24 1.61 -0.43
C THR A 122 -9.33 0.64 0.74
N GLY A 123 -8.49 0.83 1.76
CA GLY A 123 -8.42 -0.02 2.94
C GLY A 123 -7.72 -1.38 2.73
N GLU A 124 -7.28 -1.71 1.52
CA GLU A 124 -6.68 -3.02 1.18
C GLU A 124 -5.14 -3.00 1.14
N LEU A 125 -4.51 -1.90 1.53
CA LEU A 125 -3.05 -1.79 1.64
C LEU A 125 -2.51 -2.93 2.54
N ASN A 126 -1.53 -3.68 2.04
CA ASN A 126 -0.94 -4.82 2.74
C ASN A 126 0.59 -4.86 2.60
N PRO A 127 1.31 -5.56 3.49
CA PRO A 127 2.77 -5.54 3.51
C PRO A 127 3.44 -6.14 2.27
N GLU A 128 2.77 -7.08 1.59
CA GLU A 128 3.34 -7.78 0.43
C GLU A 128 3.63 -6.83 -0.74
N GLN A 129 2.92 -5.70 -0.79
CA GLN A 129 3.11 -4.66 -1.80
C GLN A 129 4.43 -3.87 -1.61
N PHE A 130 5.09 -4.01 -0.46
CA PHE A 130 6.31 -3.28 -0.09
C PHE A 130 7.59 -4.12 -0.21
N LYS A 131 7.52 -5.28 -0.87
CA LYS A 131 8.63 -6.24 -0.99
C LYS A 131 9.85 -5.74 -1.78
N ASP A 132 9.70 -4.69 -2.56
CA ASP A 132 10.85 -4.03 -3.20
C ASP A 132 11.75 -3.42 -2.11
N SER A 133 13.04 -3.79 -2.12
CA SER A 133 14.05 -3.34 -1.16
C SER A 133 14.10 -1.82 -1.01
N ALA A 134 13.79 -1.06 -2.07
CA ALA A 134 13.74 0.41 -2.03
C ALA A 134 12.58 0.96 -1.18
N ARG A 135 11.57 0.13 -0.85
CA ARG A 135 10.30 0.52 -0.22
C ARG A 135 10.06 -0.14 1.13
N THR A 136 10.92 -1.07 1.56
CA THR A 136 10.81 -1.77 2.85
C THR A 136 10.82 -0.80 4.04
N GLN A 137 11.53 0.34 3.94
CA GLN A 137 11.53 1.37 4.98
C GLN A 137 10.13 1.98 5.21
N GLU A 138 9.26 2.00 4.21
CA GLU A 138 7.89 2.52 4.35
C GLU A 138 7.00 1.62 5.20
N LEU A 139 7.30 0.31 5.32
CA LEU A 139 6.56 -0.57 6.24
C LEU A 139 6.59 -0.01 7.66
N THR A 140 7.75 0.52 8.06
CA THR A 140 7.96 1.15 9.37
C THR A 140 7.14 2.42 9.52
N VAL A 141 7.07 3.25 8.47
CA VAL A 141 6.28 4.48 8.46
C VAL A 141 4.79 4.14 8.55
N VAL A 142 4.30 3.24 7.70
CA VAL A 142 2.90 2.78 7.70
C VAL A 142 2.51 2.17 9.04
N ALA A 143 3.36 1.32 9.64
CA ALA A 143 3.12 0.78 10.98
C ALA A 143 3.03 1.91 12.04
N SER A 144 3.94 2.89 12.00
CA SER A 144 3.88 4.04 12.94
C SER A 144 2.59 4.86 12.77
N VAL A 145 2.10 5.02 11.54
CA VAL A 145 0.84 5.71 11.25
C VAL A 145 -0.36 4.97 11.83
N TYR A 146 -0.44 3.65 11.64
CA TYR A 146 -1.53 2.86 12.23
C TYR A 146 -1.48 2.85 13.76
N TRP A 147 -0.29 2.86 14.36
CA TRP A 147 -0.11 3.01 15.80
C TRP A 147 -0.64 4.36 16.32
N ASP A 148 -0.37 5.45 15.60
CA ASP A 148 -0.89 6.77 15.97
C ASP A 148 -2.41 6.85 15.81
N LEU A 149 -2.95 6.35 14.68
CA LEU A 149 -4.40 6.29 14.45
C LEU A 149 -5.13 5.44 15.49
N LEU A 150 -4.56 4.31 15.91
CA LEU A 150 -5.11 3.46 16.97
C LEU A 150 -5.30 4.24 18.28
N ARG A 151 -4.36 5.12 18.62
CA ARG A 151 -4.42 5.99 19.82
C ARG A 151 -5.36 7.17 19.63
N ILE A 152 -5.34 7.82 18.47
CA ILE A 152 -6.25 8.95 18.17
C ILE A 152 -7.71 8.49 18.23
N TYR A 153 -8.03 7.33 17.65
CA TYR A 153 -9.40 6.81 17.63
C TYR A 153 -9.89 6.26 18.97
N ASP A 154 -9.00 6.07 19.94
CA ASP A 154 -9.39 5.77 21.33
C ASP A 154 -10.11 6.95 22.00
N THR A 155 -9.98 8.17 21.48
CA THR A 155 -10.51 9.38 22.12
C THR A 155 -12.03 9.40 22.27
N ASN A 156 -12.76 8.73 21.37
CA ASN A 156 -14.23 8.70 21.32
C ASN A 156 -14.77 7.42 20.63
N ASP A 157 -15.79 6.80 21.22
CA ASP A 157 -16.43 5.55 20.77
C ASP A 157 -17.00 5.59 19.35
N LYS A 158 -17.35 6.79 18.85
CA LYS A 158 -17.76 7.01 17.45
C LYS A 158 -16.72 6.48 16.45
N TYR A 159 -15.45 6.41 16.85
CA TYR A 159 -14.36 5.95 16.00
C TYR A 159 -13.99 4.47 16.22
N SER A 160 -14.77 3.70 16.99
CA SER A 160 -14.49 2.30 17.34
C SER A 160 -14.20 1.40 16.13
N GLU A 161 -14.95 1.53 15.03
CA GLU A 161 -14.68 0.77 13.80
C GLU A 161 -13.33 1.16 13.16
N ARG A 162 -13.04 2.47 13.11
CA ARG A 162 -11.76 2.98 12.58
C ARG A 162 -10.58 2.55 13.46
N GLN A 163 -10.77 2.56 14.79
CA GLN A 163 -9.82 2.07 15.75
C GLN A 163 -9.53 0.57 15.53
N SER A 164 -10.57 -0.23 15.34
CA SER A 164 -10.47 -1.66 15.05
C SER A 164 -9.79 -1.95 13.72
N LEU A 165 -10.02 -1.13 12.69
CA LEU A 165 -9.30 -1.21 11.43
C LEU A 165 -7.81 -0.90 11.62
N ALA A 166 -7.49 0.19 12.32
CA ALA A 166 -6.11 0.56 12.62
C ALA A 166 -5.38 -0.53 13.42
N ALA A 167 -6.04 -1.13 14.41
CA ALA A 167 -5.54 -2.26 15.19
C ALA A 167 -5.17 -3.47 14.30
N ARG A 168 -6.09 -3.90 13.42
CA ARG A 168 -5.86 -5.03 12.50
C ARG A 168 -4.72 -4.74 11.52
N LYS A 169 -4.71 -3.54 10.93
CA LYS A 169 -3.66 -3.15 9.99
C LYS A 169 -2.31 -3.02 10.69
N LEU A 170 -2.26 -2.45 11.89
CA LEU A 170 -1.04 -2.39 12.67
C LEU A 170 -0.45 -3.78 12.89
N ALA A 171 -1.25 -4.77 13.30
CA ALA A 171 -0.78 -6.15 13.47
C ALA A 171 -0.19 -6.74 12.19
N GLN A 172 -0.80 -6.47 11.02
CA GLN A 172 -0.31 -6.95 9.73
C GLN A 172 1.05 -6.37 9.35
N PHE A 173 1.25 -5.07 9.56
CA PHE A 173 2.47 -4.37 9.16
C PHE A 173 3.60 -4.52 10.18
N LEU A 174 3.29 -4.42 11.48
CA LEU A 174 4.29 -4.28 12.54
C LEU A 174 5.32 -5.41 12.57
N LYS A 175 4.90 -6.64 12.25
CA LYS A 175 5.77 -7.83 12.22
C LYS A 175 6.95 -7.74 11.25
N PHE A 176 6.85 -6.88 10.23
CA PHE A 176 7.91 -6.69 9.23
C PHE A 176 8.76 -5.44 9.50
N THR A 177 8.70 -4.90 10.72
CA THR A 177 9.34 -3.64 11.06
C THR A 177 10.24 -3.78 12.30
N PRO A 178 11.34 -3.02 12.38
CA PRO A 178 12.19 -2.99 13.57
C PRO A 178 11.47 -2.36 14.79
N LEU A 179 10.33 -1.70 14.59
CA LEU A 179 9.55 -1.08 15.67
C LEU A 179 8.73 -2.08 16.50
N TYR A 180 8.72 -3.36 16.15
CA TYR A 180 7.87 -4.36 16.79
C TYR A 180 7.94 -4.33 18.32
N ALA A 181 9.14 -4.44 18.89
CA ALA A 181 9.31 -4.55 20.35
C ALA A 181 8.83 -3.29 21.09
N ASP A 182 9.20 -2.11 20.59
CA ASP A 182 8.83 -0.82 21.19
C ASP A 182 7.31 -0.57 21.09
N VAL A 183 6.71 -0.83 19.93
CA VAL A 183 5.25 -0.66 19.75
C VAL A 183 4.47 -1.65 20.62
N MET A 184 4.90 -2.91 20.74
CA MET A 184 4.24 -3.89 21.61
C MET A 184 4.29 -3.47 23.07
N LYS A 185 5.47 -3.06 23.57
CA LYS A 185 5.62 -2.54 24.94
C LYS A 185 4.71 -1.34 25.20
N ARG A 186 4.67 -0.39 24.25
CA ARG A 186 3.79 0.78 24.34
C ARG A 186 2.31 0.40 24.29
N ALA A 187 1.93 -0.59 23.49
CA ALA A 187 0.56 -1.08 23.41
C ALA A 187 0.09 -1.75 24.69
N GLU A 188 0.91 -2.58 25.32
CA GLU A 188 0.62 -3.16 26.62
C GLU A 188 0.42 -2.10 27.70
N SER A 189 1.28 -1.06 27.69
CA SER A 189 1.10 0.08 28.60
C SER A 189 -0.18 0.86 28.29
N PHE A 190 -0.43 1.15 27.02
CA PHE A 190 -1.59 1.92 26.56
C PHE A 190 -2.91 1.19 26.85
N ALA A 191 -2.95 -0.13 26.70
CA ALA A 191 -4.13 -0.94 26.97
C ALA A 191 -4.65 -0.83 28.42
N LYS A 192 -3.79 -0.43 29.37
CA LYS A 192 -4.17 -0.21 30.78
C LYS A 192 -4.94 1.10 30.98
N THR A 193 -4.73 2.08 30.11
CA THR A 193 -5.30 3.43 30.22
C THR A 193 -6.22 3.79 29.05
N ALA A 194 -6.42 2.87 28.10
CA ALA A 194 -7.25 3.08 26.92
C ALA A 194 -8.72 3.20 27.33
N LYS A 195 -9.44 4.16 26.72
CA LYS A 195 -10.89 4.29 26.89
C LYS A 195 -11.61 3.09 26.28
N ASN A 196 -11.11 2.63 25.13
CA ASN A 196 -11.60 1.49 24.38
C ASN A 196 -10.51 0.41 24.26
N PRO A 197 -10.29 -0.41 25.31
CA PRO A 197 -9.20 -1.37 25.33
C PRO A 197 -9.40 -2.55 24.37
N GLY A 198 -10.63 -2.81 23.89
CA GLY A 198 -10.94 -3.94 23.01
C GLY A 198 -10.08 -4.02 21.75
N PRO A 199 -10.06 -2.97 20.90
CA PRO A 199 -9.19 -2.91 19.72
C PRO A 199 -7.70 -3.00 20.04
N VAL A 200 -7.23 -2.41 21.15
CA VAL A 200 -5.81 -2.48 21.53
C VAL A 200 -5.42 -3.90 21.97
N LYS A 201 -6.27 -4.55 22.79
CA LYS A 201 -6.07 -5.94 23.22
C LYS A 201 -6.11 -6.92 22.04
N SER A 202 -7.01 -6.70 21.09
CA SER A 202 -7.09 -7.54 19.89
C SER A 202 -5.85 -7.37 18.99
N PHE A 203 -5.33 -6.14 18.86
CA PHE A 203 -4.04 -5.89 18.21
C PHE A 203 -2.90 -6.64 18.92
N ILE A 204 -2.75 -6.50 20.24
CA ILE A 204 -1.68 -7.16 21.01
C ILE A 204 -1.74 -8.67 20.80
N LYS A 205 -2.94 -9.27 20.90
CA LYS A 205 -3.14 -10.70 20.66
C LYS A 205 -2.72 -11.09 19.24
N ALA A 206 -3.23 -10.41 18.22
CA ALA A 206 -2.93 -10.71 16.83
C ALA A 206 -1.44 -10.53 16.49
N ALA A 207 -0.80 -9.47 16.99
CA ALA A 207 0.62 -9.19 16.79
C ALA A 207 1.53 -10.18 17.55
N SER A 208 1.08 -10.71 18.68
CA SER A 208 1.80 -11.74 19.45
C SER A 208 1.66 -13.12 18.81
N GLU A 209 0.49 -13.46 18.28
CA GLU A 209 0.26 -14.71 17.54
C GLU A 209 1.04 -14.76 16.22
N THR A 210 1.32 -13.60 15.63
CA THR A 210 2.06 -13.46 14.36
C THR A 210 3.55 -13.22 14.51
N LYS A 211 4.07 -12.84 15.69
CA LYS A 211 5.52 -12.88 15.94
C LYS A 211 5.96 -14.33 15.85
N GLY A 212 6.93 -14.62 14.99
CA GLY A 212 7.31 -16.00 14.72
C GLY A 212 7.51 -16.76 16.00
N ARG A 213 6.69 -17.80 16.14
CA ARG A 213 7.04 -18.87 17.04
C ARG A 213 8.38 -19.38 16.51
N CYS A 214 9.32 -19.70 17.40
CA CYS A 214 10.30 -20.72 17.03
C CYS A 214 9.47 -21.99 16.88
N PHE A 215 8.82 -22.23 15.74
CA PHE A 215 7.75 -23.21 15.58
C PHE A 215 8.25 -24.60 15.95
N ILE A 216 9.46 -24.94 15.50
CA ILE A 216 10.13 -26.20 15.84
C ILE A 216 10.45 -26.26 17.34
N ALA A 217 10.95 -25.18 17.94
CA ALA A 217 11.30 -25.19 19.36
C ALA A 217 10.06 -25.25 20.25
N THR A 218 9.01 -24.52 19.92
CA THR A 218 7.74 -24.53 20.64
C THR A 218 7.08 -25.91 20.57
N ALA A 219 7.09 -26.55 19.39
CA ALA A 219 6.60 -27.92 19.23
C ALA A 219 7.49 -28.97 19.93
N ALA A 220 8.80 -28.74 20.00
CA ALA A 220 9.72 -29.66 20.67
C ALA A 220 9.58 -29.61 22.20
N PHE A 221 9.38 -28.44 22.79
CA PHE A 221 9.28 -28.26 24.25
C PHE A 221 7.86 -28.26 24.78
N ASP A 222 6.85 -28.22 23.89
CA ASP A 222 5.42 -28.09 24.23
C ASP A 222 5.11 -26.88 25.14
N ASP A 223 6.02 -25.90 25.18
CA ASP A 223 5.91 -24.68 25.97
C ASP A 223 6.61 -23.53 25.21
N SER A 224 5.84 -22.48 24.92
CA SER A 224 6.36 -21.28 24.27
C SER A 224 7.28 -20.45 25.19
N GLU A 225 7.18 -20.67 26.50
CA GLU A 225 7.93 -19.98 27.54
C GLU A 225 9.02 -20.87 28.16
N ALA A 226 9.38 -21.98 27.51
CA ALA A 226 10.56 -22.73 27.93
C ALA A 226 11.81 -21.83 27.85
N PRO A 227 12.74 -21.89 28.83
CA PRO A 227 13.95 -21.07 28.85
C PRO A 227 14.76 -21.14 27.55
N GLU A 228 14.79 -22.30 26.90
CA GLU A 228 15.44 -22.53 25.61
C GLU A 228 14.74 -21.79 24.47
N VAL A 229 13.40 -21.81 24.44
CA VAL A 229 12.60 -21.11 23.42
C VAL A 229 12.79 -19.60 23.57
N ARG A 230 12.81 -19.08 24.80
CA ARG A 230 13.11 -17.65 25.05
C ARG A 230 14.50 -17.28 24.58
N ALA A 231 15.53 -18.09 24.87
CA ALA A 231 16.89 -17.81 24.44
C ALA A 231 17.02 -17.79 22.89
N LEU A 232 16.37 -18.72 22.21
CA LEU A 232 16.37 -18.77 20.74
C LEU A 232 15.60 -17.60 20.11
N ARG A 233 14.48 -17.17 20.72
CA ARG A 233 13.75 -15.97 20.31
C ARG A 233 14.57 -14.71 20.51
N ALA A 234 15.24 -14.58 21.65
CA ALA A 234 16.12 -13.46 21.94
C ALA A 234 17.24 -13.38 20.89
N TRP A 235 17.93 -14.50 20.64
CA TRP A 235 18.93 -14.61 19.58
C TRP A 235 18.43 -14.22 18.19
N ARG A 236 17.24 -14.69 17.83
CA ARG A 236 16.59 -14.27 16.59
C ARG A 236 16.41 -12.75 16.54
N ASP A 237 15.89 -12.19 17.62
CA ASP A 237 15.47 -10.79 17.66
C ASP A 237 16.66 -9.82 17.78
N GLU A 238 17.72 -10.13 18.54
CA GLU A 238 18.84 -9.19 18.72
C GLU A 238 20.13 -9.57 17.98
N VAL A 239 20.19 -10.72 17.30
CA VAL A 239 21.37 -11.07 16.47
C VAL A 239 20.96 -11.18 15.01
N LEU A 240 20.01 -12.06 14.69
CA LEU A 240 19.58 -12.27 13.29
C LEU A 240 18.85 -11.05 12.72
N ALA A 241 18.00 -10.37 13.48
CA ALA A 241 17.23 -9.24 12.96
C ALA A 241 18.08 -7.97 12.71
N LYS A 242 19.36 -7.95 13.11
CA LYS A 242 20.26 -6.79 12.94
C LYS A 242 20.80 -6.60 11.52
N ASN A 243 20.69 -7.61 10.65
CA ASN A 243 21.25 -7.54 9.29
C ASN A 243 20.34 -8.23 8.25
N ALA A 244 20.51 -7.84 6.97
CA ALA A 244 19.63 -8.30 5.88
C ALA A 244 19.67 -9.83 5.68
N LEU A 245 20.82 -10.47 5.89
CA LEU A 245 20.96 -11.92 5.79
C LEU A 245 20.18 -12.64 6.90
N GLY A 246 20.27 -12.16 8.14
CA GLY A 246 19.54 -12.74 9.25
C GLY A 246 18.02 -12.50 9.14
N LEU A 247 17.59 -11.36 8.60
CA LEU A 247 16.17 -11.14 8.24
C LEU A 247 15.69 -12.14 7.16
N GLY A 248 16.52 -12.43 6.14
CA GLY A 248 16.23 -13.46 5.14
C GLY A 248 16.11 -14.86 5.75
N PHE A 249 17.01 -15.21 6.68
CA PHE A 249 16.95 -16.48 7.41
C PHE A 249 15.68 -16.59 8.27
N ILE A 250 15.31 -15.53 8.98
CA ILE A 250 14.07 -15.47 9.77
C ILE A 250 12.86 -15.73 8.87
N SER A 251 12.79 -15.02 7.73
CA SER A 251 11.69 -15.18 6.78
C SER A 251 11.60 -16.61 6.22
N PHE A 252 12.74 -17.21 5.87
CA PHE A 252 12.79 -18.60 5.41
C PHE A 252 12.33 -19.56 6.51
N TYR A 253 12.88 -19.43 7.72
CA TYR A 253 12.52 -20.26 8.86
C TYR A 253 11.03 -20.15 9.18
N GLU A 254 10.46 -18.96 9.27
CA GLU A 254 9.03 -18.76 9.59
C GLU A 254 8.10 -19.29 8.48
N SER A 255 8.57 -19.36 7.23
CA SER A 255 7.80 -19.90 6.11
C SER A 255 7.81 -21.44 6.06
N PHE A 256 8.97 -22.06 6.34
CA PHE A 256 9.15 -23.52 6.20
C PHE A 256 8.97 -24.30 7.49
N SER A 257 9.15 -23.67 8.65
CA SER A 257 9.06 -24.36 9.95
C SER A 257 7.65 -24.78 10.40
N PRO A 258 6.52 -24.13 10.02
CA PRO A 258 5.19 -24.54 10.50
C PRO A 258 4.75 -25.96 10.06
N PRO A 259 4.97 -26.40 8.80
CA PRO A 259 4.75 -27.80 8.41
C PRO A 259 5.60 -28.79 9.23
N ILE A 260 6.87 -28.46 9.47
CA ILE A 260 7.81 -29.30 10.22
C ILE A 260 7.39 -29.42 11.69
N ALA A 261 6.97 -28.30 12.30
CA ALA A 261 6.47 -28.28 13.67
C ALA A 261 5.22 -29.16 13.83
N ARG A 262 4.25 -29.06 12.90
CA ARG A 262 3.07 -29.93 12.88
C ARG A 262 3.42 -31.41 12.72
N TRP A 263 4.47 -31.72 11.94
CA TRP A 263 4.96 -33.09 11.82
C TRP A 263 5.59 -33.58 13.12
N LEU A 264 6.38 -32.73 13.80
CA LEU A 264 7.01 -33.04 15.07
C LEU A 264 5.97 -33.28 16.19
N ASP A 265 4.88 -32.51 16.22
CA ASP A 265 3.77 -32.71 17.15
C ASP A 265 3.10 -34.08 16.98
N ARG A 266 3.02 -34.57 15.74
CA ARG A 266 2.48 -35.90 15.41
C ARG A 266 3.46 -37.04 15.73
N HIS A 267 4.73 -36.74 15.98
CA HIS A 267 5.77 -37.75 16.25
C HIS A 267 6.50 -37.49 17.58
N PRO A 268 5.85 -37.70 18.74
CA PRO A 268 6.43 -37.44 20.06
C PRO A 268 7.78 -38.15 20.31
N ARG A 269 8.02 -39.30 19.67
CA ARG A 269 9.27 -40.06 19.79
C ARG A 269 10.51 -39.32 19.28
N VAL A 270 10.32 -38.33 18.40
CA VAL A 270 11.42 -37.52 17.82
C VAL A 270 11.73 -36.30 18.68
N LYS A 271 10.78 -35.83 19.51
CA LYS A 271 10.92 -34.64 20.35
C LYS A 271 12.17 -34.67 21.24
N PRO A 272 12.54 -35.78 21.93
CA PRO A 272 13.74 -35.79 22.78
C PRO A 272 15.05 -35.51 22.02
N ALA A 273 15.16 -35.98 20.78
CA ALA A 273 16.32 -35.71 19.94
C ALA A 273 16.37 -34.22 19.54
N THR A 274 15.24 -33.67 19.11
CA THR A 274 15.10 -32.25 18.77
C THR A 274 15.37 -31.35 19.99
N GLN A 275 14.82 -31.68 21.15
CA GLN A 275 15.06 -30.97 22.42
C GLN A 275 16.54 -30.95 22.78
N ARG A 276 17.26 -32.07 22.61
CA ARG A 276 18.71 -32.15 22.90
C ARG A 276 19.52 -31.22 22.00
N ILE A 277 19.23 -31.20 20.70
CA ILE A 277 19.90 -30.32 19.73
C ILE A 277 19.61 -28.85 20.07
N LEU A 278 18.34 -28.51 20.30
CA LEU A 278 17.94 -27.15 20.63
C LEU A 278 18.50 -26.67 21.98
N ARG A 279 18.59 -27.54 22.99
CA ARG A 279 19.24 -27.25 24.28
C ARG A 279 20.72 -26.96 24.09
N ALA A 280 21.44 -27.79 23.34
CA ALA A 280 22.85 -27.58 23.07
C ALA A 280 23.09 -26.24 22.35
N PHE A 281 22.24 -25.93 21.36
CA PHE A 281 22.31 -24.67 20.62
C PHE A 281 21.98 -23.45 21.49
N ALA A 282 20.87 -23.50 22.24
CA ALA A 282 20.48 -22.43 23.17
C ALA A 282 21.56 -22.19 24.25
N HIS A 283 22.16 -23.26 24.76
CA HIS A 283 23.25 -23.16 25.74
C HIS A 283 24.51 -22.53 25.13
N LYS A 284 24.86 -22.88 23.88
CA LYS A 284 25.98 -22.27 23.15
C LYS A 284 25.76 -20.77 22.94
N ILE A 285 24.56 -20.36 22.54
CA ILE A 285 24.21 -18.94 22.36
C ILE A 285 24.37 -18.17 23.68
N ARG A 286 23.82 -18.69 24.78
CA ARG A 286 23.91 -18.05 26.10
C ARG A 286 25.36 -17.93 26.61
N ARG A 287 26.23 -18.90 26.30
CA ARG A 287 27.65 -18.84 26.71
C ARG A 287 28.46 -17.79 25.96
N HIS A 288 28.11 -17.47 24.71
CA HIS A 288 28.88 -16.52 23.89
C HIS A 288 28.52 -15.05 24.15
N GLY A 289 27.73 -14.76 25.19
CA GLY A 289 27.47 -13.38 25.62
C GLY A 289 26.61 -12.57 24.66
N GLU A 290 25.92 -13.22 23.73
CA GLU A 290 24.90 -12.52 22.95
C GLU A 290 23.64 -12.25 23.80
N PHE A 291 23.44 -12.97 24.92
CA PHE A 291 22.38 -12.78 25.96
C PHE A 291 22.71 -13.47 27.29
#